data_AF-A0A821I6A5-F1
#
_entry.id   AF-A0A821I6A5-F1
#
_cell.length_a   1.000
_cell.length_b   1.000
_cell.length_c   1.000
_cell.angle_alpha   90.00
_cell.angle_beta   90.00
_cell.angle_gamma   90.00
#
_symmetry.space_group_name_H-M   'P 1'
#
loop_
_entity.id
_entity.type
_entity.pdbx_description
1 polymer ?
#
loop_
_entity_poly.entity_id
_entity_poly.type
_entity_poly.pdbx_seq_one_letter_code
_entity_poly.pdbx_strand_id
1 'polypeptide(L)'
;HNVNLIWNFFSTGHGRGAVDGVGGTVKRLVWRGVMAKQCVIRNAYDFVQYATAVITDINIILIDAQHIKAQSSLLNQRWDGIRAIPDTLKIHYVKSLSPYNVE
;
A
#
# COMPACT_ATOMS: atom_id res chain seq x y z
N HIS A 1 29.31 -8.09 -8.01
CA HIS A 1 28.86 -6.83 -7.39
C HIS A 1 28.34 -7.12 -5.98
N ASN A 2 28.82 -6.42 -4.95
CA ASN A 2 28.31 -6.60 -3.58
C ASN A 2 26.99 -5.84 -3.43
N VAL A 3 25.87 -6.56 -3.46
CA VAL A 3 24.54 -5.99 -3.22
C VAL A 3 24.17 -6.22 -1.77
N ASN A 4 23.92 -5.12 -1.04
CA ASN A 4 23.39 -5.19 0.32
C ASN A 4 21.86 -5.35 0.25
N LEU A 5 21.36 -6.48 0.74
CA LEU A 5 19.93 -6.81 0.74
C LEU A 5 19.37 -6.73 2.16
N ILE A 6 18.29 -5.97 2.29
CA ILE A 6 17.51 -5.84 3.53
C ILE A 6 16.06 -6.13 3.16
N TRP A 7 15.44 -7.08 3.87
CA TRP A 7 14.02 -7.35 3.75
C TRP A 7 13.31 -7.00 5.05
N ASN A 8 12.27 -6.18 4.93
CA ASN A 8 11.42 -5.78 6.05
C ASN A 8 10.01 -6.29 5.78
N PHE A 9 9.42 -6.96 6.75
CA PHE A 9 8.02 -7.37 6.69
C PHE A 9 7.17 -6.55 7.65
N PHE A 10 6.19 -5.87 7.07
CA PHE A 10 5.15 -5.15 7.80
C PHE A 10 3.85 -5.91 7.61
N SER A 11 3.23 -6.37 8.70
CA SER A 11 1.90 -6.96 8.60
C SER A 11 0.92 -5.90 8.11
N THR A 12 0.02 -6.28 7.20
CA THR A 12 -0.95 -5.41 6.54
C THR A 12 -2.01 -4.79 7.47
N GLY A 13 -1.93 -5.02 8.79
CA GLY A 13 -2.99 -4.66 9.74
C GLY A 13 -2.54 -3.81 10.93
N HIS A 14 -1.28 -3.42 11.02
CA HIS A 14 -0.79 -2.65 12.15
C HIS A 14 -0.17 -1.34 11.69
N GLY A 15 -1.01 -0.37 11.31
CA GLY A 15 -1.09 0.94 11.99
C GLY A 15 0.15 1.85 12.08
N ARG A 16 1.33 1.36 11.72
CA ARG A 16 2.61 1.71 12.35
C ARG A 16 3.70 1.63 11.28
N GLY A 17 3.61 2.51 10.29
CA GLY A 17 4.61 2.65 9.25
C GLY A 17 4.45 3.94 8.47
N ALA A 18 5.41 4.25 7.59
CA ALA A 18 5.33 5.41 6.70
C ALA A 18 4.02 5.43 5.87
N VAL A 19 3.52 4.25 5.50
CA VAL A 19 2.27 4.05 4.76
C VAL A 19 1.06 4.61 5.54
N ASP A 20 1.02 4.43 6.86
CA ASP A 20 0.00 4.98 7.73
C ASP A 20 0.09 6.50 7.85
N GLY A 21 1.29 7.05 7.84
CA GLY A 21 1.50 8.50 7.81
C GLY A 21 0.91 9.14 6.55
N VAL A 22 1.13 8.54 5.38
CA VAL A 22 0.56 8.98 4.10
C VAL A 22 -0.97 8.87 4.13
N GLY A 23 -1.50 7.70 4.48
CA GLY A 23 -2.95 7.47 4.54
C GLY A 23 -3.66 8.36 5.57
N GLY A 24 -3.04 8.54 6.75
CA GLY A 24 -3.52 9.42 7.80
C GLY A 24 -3.52 10.89 7.38
N THR A 25 -2.49 11.33 6.65
CA THR A 25 -2.42 12.70 6.10
C THR A 25 -3.55 12.96 5.11
N VAL A 26 -3.77 12.04 4.17
CA VAL A 26 -4.87 12.15 3.19
C VAL A 26 -6.23 12.22 3.90
N LYS A 27 -6.52 11.27 4.80
CA LYS A 27 -7.78 11.25 5.57
C LYS A 27 -7.99 12.54 6.36
N ARG A 28 -6.95 13.04 7.03
CA ARG A 28 -7.01 14.27 7.83
C ARG A 28 -7.33 15.49 6.97
N LEU A 29 -6.73 15.61 5.78
CA LEU A 29 -6.96 16.76 4.90
C LEU A 29 -8.37 16.75 4.31
N VAL A 30 -8.85 15.59 3.85
CA VAL A 30 -10.24 15.45 3.40
C VAL A 30 -11.22 15.77 4.54
N TRP A 31 -10.97 15.24 5.74
CA TRP A 31 -11.80 15.50 6.92
C TRP A 31 -11.89 17.00 7.26
N ARG A 32 -10.77 17.73 7.20
CA ARG A 32 -10.75 19.19 7.39
C ARG A 32 -11.62 19.90 6.37
N GLY A 33 -11.60 19.46 5.10
CA GLY A 33 -12.48 19.98 4.05
C GLY A 33 -13.96 19.78 4.35
N VAL A 34 -14.34 18.60 4.83
CA VAL A 34 -15.73 18.29 5.24
C VAL A 34 -16.16 19.18 6.42
N MET A 35 -15.32 19.30 7.45
CA MET A 35 -15.63 20.13 8.63
C MET A 35 -15.73 21.62 8.29
N ALA A 36 -14.92 22.09 7.34
CA ALA A 36 -15.01 23.44 6.81
C ALA A 36 -16.17 23.65 5.82
N LYS A 37 -17.01 22.63 5.58
CA LYS A 37 -18.11 22.63 4.60
C LYS A 37 -17.66 22.94 3.17
N GLN A 38 -16.41 22.62 2.83
CA GLN A 38 -15.82 22.83 1.49
C GLN A 38 -16.15 21.68 0.52
N CYS A 39 -16.51 20.52 1.04
CA CYS A 39 -16.93 19.37 0.24
C CYS A 39 -17.95 18.51 0.98
N VAL A 40 -18.65 17.65 0.24
CA VAL A 40 -19.50 16.59 0.75
C VAL A 40 -19.02 15.29 0.13
N ILE A 41 -18.57 14.35 0.97
CA ILE A 41 -18.07 13.05 0.53
C ILE A 41 -19.17 12.01 0.71
N ARG A 42 -19.70 11.45 -0.38
CA ARG A 42 -20.76 10.43 -0.34
C ARG A 42 -20.26 9.03 -0.70
N ASN A 43 -19.15 8.96 -1.42
CA ASN A 43 -18.57 7.71 -1.92
C ASN A 43 -17.06 7.86 -2.12
N ALA A 44 -16.40 6.77 -2.53
CA ALA A 44 -14.95 6.75 -2.75
C ALA A 44 -14.50 7.67 -3.91
N TYR A 45 -15.35 7.89 -4.91
CA TYR A 45 -15.03 8.79 -6.03
C TYR A 45 -14.97 10.24 -5.55
N ASP A 46 -15.97 10.70 -4.79
CA ASP A 46 -15.96 12.05 -4.19
C ASP A 46 -14.72 12.26 -3.32
N PHE A 47 -14.34 11.23 -2.54
CA PHE A 47 -13.16 11.26 -1.70
C PHE A 47 -11.89 11.46 -2.53
N VAL A 48 -11.67 10.64 -3.56
CA VAL A 48 -10.48 10.72 -4.41
C VAL A 48 -10.44 12.04 -5.17
N GLN A 49 -11.58 12.47 -5.73
CA GLN A 49 -11.66 13.73 -6.46
C GLN A 49 -11.26 14.92 -5.58
N TYR A 50 -11.80 15.01 -4.36
CA TYR A 50 -11.44 16.09 -3.44
C TYR A 50 -9.98 15.96 -2.97
N ALA A 51 -9.54 14.76 -2.61
CA ALA A 51 -8.19 14.53 -2.11
C ALA A 51 -7.13 14.89 -3.14
N THR A 52 -7.29 14.49 -4.41
CA THR A 52 -6.36 14.82 -5.49
C THR A 52 -6.36 16.32 -5.81
N ALA A 53 -7.48 17.02 -5.60
CA ALA A 53 -7.55 18.47 -5.81
C ALA A 53 -6.81 19.27 -4.73
N VAL A 54 -6.75 18.77 -3.49
CA VAL A 54 -6.17 19.50 -2.35
C VAL A 54 -4.78 19.02 -1.93
N ILE A 55 -4.31 17.88 -2.46
CA ILE A 55 -3.03 17.26 -2.12
C ILE A 55 -2.23 17.04 -3.40
N THR A 56 -1.20 17.85 -3.63
CA THR A 56 -0.35 17.77 -4.83
C THR A 56 0.78 16.76 -4.72
N ASP A 57 1.24 16.48 -3.50
CA ASP A 57 2.47 15.71 -3.25
C ASP A 57 2.21 14.21 -3.05
N ILE A 58 0.94 13.79 -3.07
CA ILE A 58 0.54 12.40 -2.90
C ILE A 58 -0.30 11.99 -4.12
N ASN A 59 0.19 11.02 -4.88
CA ASN A 59 -0.57 10.43 -5.98
C ASN A 59 -1.67 9.52 -5.43
N ILE A 60 -2.93 9.85 -5.72
CA ILE A 60 -4.10 9.12 -5.25
C ILE A 60 -4.78 8.48 -6.45
N ILE A 61 -4.96 7.16 -6.40
CA ILE A 61 -5.66 6.39 -7.43
C ILE A 61 -6.92 5.74 -6.84
N LEU A 62 -8.00 5.76 -7.60
CA LEU A 62 -9.21 5.01 -7.27
C LEU A 62 -9.11 3.63 -7.92
N ILE A 63 -9.25 2.58 -7.11
CA ILE A 63 -9.36 1.21 -7.58
C ILE A 63 -10.82 0.77 -7.39
N ASP A 64 -11.56 0.62 -8.48
CA ASP A 64 -12.95 0.19 -8.44
C ASP A 64 -13.10 -1.35 -8.55
N ALA A 65 -14.32 -1.82 -8.38
CA ALA A 65 -14.64 -3.25 -8.43
C ALA A 65 -14.35 -3.88 -9.80
N GLN A 66 -14.49 -3.10 -10.89
CA GLN A 66 -14.21 -3.59 -12.24
C GLN A 66 -12.71 -3.79 -12.43
N HIS A 67 -11.89 -2.87 -11.95
CA HIS A 67 -10.43 -2.96 -11.96
C HIS A 67 -9.95 -4.18 -11.17
N ILE A 68 -10.51 -4.39 -9.97
CA ILE A 68 -10.21 -5.58 -9.16
C ILE A 68 -10.58 -6.85 -9.94
N LYS A 69 -11.81 -6.93 -10.46
CA LYS A 69 -12.29 -8.11 -11.19
C LYS A 69 -11.42 -8.43 -12.41
N ALA A 70 -10.98 -7.41 -13.14
CA ALA A 70 -10.10 -7.56 -14.29
C ALA A 70 -8.70 -8.09 -13.92
N GLN A 71 -8.20 -7.75 -12.73
CA GLN A 71 -6.88 -8.18 -12.25
C GLN A 71 -6.92 -9.53 -11.53
N SER A 72 -8.03 -9.87 -10.86
CA SER A 72 -8.14 -11.05 -10.00
C SER A 72 -7.89 -12.37 -10.74
N SER A 73 -8.35 -12.53 -11.99
CA SER A 73 -8.12 -13.76 -12.76
C SER A 73 -6.63 -13.98 -13.06
N LEU A 74 -5.95 -12.94 -13.52
CA LEU A 74 -4.51 -12.95 -13.80
C LEU A 74 -3.71 -13.24 -12.53
N LEU A 75 -4.04 -12.57 -11.42
CA LEU A 75 -3.37 -12.78 -10.15
C LEU A 75 -3.58 -14.21 -9.66
N ASN A 76 -4.81 -14.71 -9.65
CA ASN A 76 -5.11 -16.07 -9.22
C ASN A 76 -4.31 -17.11 -10.03
N GLN A 77 -4.22 -16.94 -11.36
CA GLN A 77 -3.41 -17.81 -12.20
C GLN A 77 -1.91 -17.71 -11.86
N ARG A 78 -1.40 -16.49 -11.61
CA ARG A 78 0.02 -16.28 -11.29
C ARG A 78 0.42 -16.87 -9.94
N TRP A 79 -0.50 -16.85 -8.97
CA TRP A 79 -0.28 -17.40 -7.64
C TRP A 79 -0.63 -18.89 -7.55
N ASP A 80 -1.23 -19.46 -8.60
CA ASP A 80 -1.53 -20.89 -8.65
C ASP A 80 -0.22 -21.70 -8.58
N GLY A 81 -0.20 -22.70 -7.70
CA GLY A 81 0.99 -23.53 -7.45
C GLY A 81 2.14 -22.85 -6.68
N ILE A 82 2.05 -21.57 -6.31
CA ILE A 82 3.07 -20.94 -5.46
C ILE A 82 2.96 -21.47 -4.03
N ARG A 83 4.03 -22.10 -3.55
CA ARG A 83 4.11 -22.63 -2.18
C ARG A 83 4.54 -21.53 -1.23
N ALA A 84 3.75 -21.32 -0.18
CA ALA A 84 4.16 -20.47 0.92
C ALA A 84 5.41 -21.05 1.59
N ILE A 85 6.40 -20.21 1.86
CA ILE A 85 7.56 -20.59 2.68
C ILE A 85 7.09 -20.54 4.15
N PRO A 86 7.09 -21.67 4.87
CA PRO A 86 6.62 -21.73 6.25
C PRO A 86 7.32 -20.68 7.12
N ASP A 87 6.58 -20.15 8.10
CA ASP A 87 7.08 -19.23 9.14
C ASP A 87 7.68 -17.90 8.67
N THR A 88 7.77 -17.62 7.36
CA THR A 88 8.31 -16.34 6.83
C THR A 88 7.53 -15.12 7.34
N LEU A 89 6.22 -15.26 7.56
CA LEU A 89 5.37 -14.21 8.13
C LEU A 89 5.66 -13.91 9.61
N LYS A 90 6.39 -14.79 10.31
CA LYS A 90 6.86 -14.58 11.69
C LYS A 90 8.18 -13.81 11.75
N ILE A 91 8.86 -13.64 10.61
CA ILE A 91 10.14 -12.96 10.50
C ILE A 91 9.88 -11.53 10.05
N HIS A 92 10.21 -10.55 10.89
CA HIS A 92 9.96 -9.14 10.60
C HIS A 92 11.12 -8.43 9.88
N TYR A 93 12.33 -9.00 9.99
CA TYR A 93 13.55 -8.38 9.51
C TYR A 93 14.58 -9.45 9.11
N VAL A 94 15.14 -9.31 7.92
CA VAL A 94 16.28 -10.13 7.45
C VAL A 94 17.34 -9.20 6.85
N LYS A 95 18.59 -9.41 7.25
CA LYS A 95 19.76 -8.69 6.74
C LYS A 95 20.88 -9.68 6.44
N SER A 96 21.55 -9.50 5.29
CA SER A 96 22.74 -10.29 4.99
C SER A 96 23.90 -9.91 5.90
N LEU A 97 24.54 -10.90 6.53
CA LEU A 97 25.73 -10.70 7.37
C LEU A 97 27.03 -10.74 6.56
N SER A 98 26.99 -11.28 5.35
CA SER A 98 28.11 -11.35 4.41
C SER A 98 27.63 -11.14 2.96
N PRO A 99 28.50 -10.71 2.03
CA PRO A 99 28.13 -10.64 0.63
C PRO A 99 27.78 -12.03 0.09
N TYR A 100 26.66 -12.10 -0.63
CA TYR A 100 26.25 -13.30 -1.35
C TYR A 100 27.03 -13.35 -2.66
N ASN A 101 27.90 -14.34 -2.83
CA ASN A 101 28.52 -14.59 -4.13
C ASN A 101 27.47 -15.31 -4.98
N VAL A 102 26.88 -14.59 -5.94
CA VAL A 102 26.05 -15.20 -6.98
C VAL A 102 27.03 -15.66 -8.05
N GLU A 103 27.20 -16.98 -8.20
CA GLU A 103 27.84 -17.58 -9.38
C GLU A 103 26.96 -17.43 -10.63
#